data_AF-A0A1J5FE11-F1
#
_entry.id   AF-A0A1J5FE11-F1
#
_cell.length_a   1.000
_cell.length_b   1.000
_cell.length_c   1.000
_cell.angle_alpha   90.00
_cell.angle_beta   90.00
_cell.angle_gamma   90.00
#
_symmetry.space_group_name_H-M   'P 1'
#
loop_
_entity.id
_entity.type
_entity.pdbx_description
1 polymer ?
#
loop_
_entity_poly.entity_id
_entity_poly.type
_entity_poly.pdbx_seq_one_letter_code
_entity_poly.pdbx_strand_id
1 'polypeptide(L)'
;MSILTHPTDQATRNRAFNCRMRNRHYEEVYYAFRALKPIINQQNLDADRKAWFAAIGVKINRCEVSLETCLEYAQAAIFFGKSEKINLFSKDKRWGILQEEILLVYFLIELQSTMRYILTRIETDKMLQSLDKSIQSQTNEVHESGFISNLQKNLNALNETTAQEFRDLHTHIEDRFAIGNALFGTLQELQHFY
;
A
#
# COMPACT_ATOMS: atom_id res chain seq x y z
N MET A 1 -38.45 23.97 12.30
CA MET A 1 -37.74 22.69 12.50
C MET A 1 -36.30 22.89 12.03
N SER A 2 -35.35 22.98 12.98
CA SER A 2 -33.93 23.13 12.67
C SER A 2 -33.37 21.75 12.36
N ILE A 3 -32.96 21.52 11.10
CA ILE A 3 -32.20 20.34 10.74
C ILE A 3 -30.75 20.63 11.15
N LEU A 4 -30.36 20.12 12.33
CA LEU A 4 -28.97 19.98 12.72
C LEU A 4 -28.28 19.05 11.72
N THR A 5 -27.76 19.62 10.64
CA THR A 5 -26.81 18.93 9.77
C THR A 5 -25.49 18.89 10.52
N HIS A 6 -25.05 17.69 10.91
CA HIS A 6 -23.73 17.51 11.48
C HIS A 6 -22.68 18.04 10.48
N PRO A 7 -21.71 18.89 10.89
CA PRO A 7 -20.71 19.47 9.98
C PRO A 7 -19.90 18.43 9.18
N THR A 8 -19.78 17.21 9.72
CA THR A 8 -19.12 16.07 9.11
C THR A 8 -19.82 15.56 7.85
N ASP A 9 -21.15 15.68 7.75
CA ASP A 9 -21.95 15.16 6.62
C ASP A 9 -21.89 16.10 5.38
N GLN A 10 -21.43 17.33 5.58
CA GLN A 10 -21.27 18.32 4.51
C GLN A 10 -19.87 18.26 3.88
N ALA A 11 -18.85 17.79 4.61
CA ALA A 11 -17.48 17.64 4.13
C ALA A 11 -17.32 16.46 3.15
N THR A 12 -17.93 15.32 3.44
CA THR A 12 -17.95 14.12 2.56
C THR A 12 -18.72 14.38 1.26
N ARG A 13 -19.66 15.34 1.25
CA ARG A 13 -20.40 15.77 0.05
C ARG A 13 -19.66 16.83 -0.78
N ASN A 14 -18.56 17.39 -0.27
CA ASN A 14 -17.81 18.44 -0.96
C ASN A 14 -16.68 17.84 -1.82
N ARG A 15 -16.91 17.77 -3.14
CA ARG A 15 -15.92 17.24 -4.10
C ARG A 15 -14.56 17.93 -4.01
N ALA A 16 -14.53 19.25 -3.90
CA ALA A 16 -13.27 20.00 -3.82
C ALA A 16 -12.49 19.67 -2.54
N PHE A 17 -13.20 19.47 -1.42
CA PHE A 17 -12.61 18.98 -0.18
C PHE A 17 -12.03 17.56 -0.37
N ASN A 18 -12.81 16.63 -0.93
CA ASN A 18 -12.36 15.26 -1.17
C ASN A 18 -11.14 15.20 -2.10
N CYS A 19 -11.09 16.01 -3.16
CA CYS A 19 -9.91 16.11 -4.04
C CYS A 19 -8.66 16.62 -3.29
N ARG A 20 -8.82 17.62 -2.42
CA ARG A 20 -7.70 18.13 -1.59
C ARG A 20 -7.20 17.08 -0.61
N MET A 21 -8.10 16.40 0.08
CA MET A 21 -7.75 15.35 1.04
C MET A 21 -7.10 14.15 0.35
N ARG A 22 -7.64 13.72 -0.79
CA ARG A 22 -7.02 12.69 -1.66
C ARG A 22 -5.58 13.04 -2.01
N ASN A 23 -5.33 14.27 -2.50
CA ASN A 23 -3.99 14.71 -2.89
C ASN A 23 -3.03 14.74 -1.69
N ARG A 24 -3.49 15.27 -0.55
CA ARG A 24 -2.70 15.27 0.70
C ARG A 24 -2.31 13.87 1.12
N HIS A 25 -3.25 12.93 1.17
CA HIS A 25 -2.96 11.57 1.59
C HIS A 25 -2.09 10.83 0.56
N TYR A 26 -2.20 11.14 -0.73
CA TYR A 26 -1.27 10.62 -1.73
C TYR A 26 0.17 11.07 -1.47
N GLU A 27 0.39 12.33 -1.13
CA GLU A 27 1.72 12.81 -0.74
C GLU A 27 2.24 12.10 0.51
N GLU A 28 1.38 11.90 1.53
CA GLU A 28 1.74 11.14 2.74
C GLU A 28 2.18 9.71 2.41
N VAL A 29 1.44 9.02 1.51
CA VAL A 29 1.80 7.69 1.00
C VAL A 29 3.14 7.73 0.27
N TYR A 30 3.34 8.70 -0.63
CA TYR A 30 4.58 8.84 -1.40
C TYR A 30 5.79 9.05 -0.50
N TYR A 31 5.71 9.97 0.47
CA TYR A 31 6.82 10.22 1.39
C TYR A 31 7.07 9.04 2.34
N ALA A 32 6.02 8.37 2.82
CA ALA A 32 6.16 7.17 3.63
C ALA A 32 6.85 6.05 2.84
N PHE A 33 6.51 5.88 1.57
CA PHE A 33 7.15 4.91 0.69
C PHE A 33 8.61 5.26 0.42
N ARG A 34 8.91 6.53 0.09
CA ARG A 34 10.30 6.99 -0.12
C ARG A 34 11.20 6.78 1.09
N ALA A 35 10.64 6.82 2.30
CA ALA A 35 11.37 6.52 3.53
C ALA A 35 11.78 5.03 3.66
N LEU A 36 11.27 4.12 2.82
CA LEU A 36 11.71 2.72 2.75
C LEU A 36 13.05 2.55 2.06
N LYS A 37 13.37 3.41 1.09
CA LYS A 37 14.58 3.32 0.26
C LYS A 37 15.88 3.07 1.05
N PRO A 38 16.20 3.82 2.13
CA PRO A 38 17.41 3.56 2.92
C PRO A 38 17.40 2.21 3.64
N ILE A 39 16.21 1.71 4.01
CA ILE A 39 16.04 0.42 4.70
C ILE A 39 16.24 -0.72 3.68
N ILE A 40 15.56 -0.63 2.54
CA ILE A 40 15.61 -1.65 1.46
C ILE A 40 17.03 -1.83 0.90
N ASN A 41 17.80 -0.75 0.81
CA ASN A 41 19.16 -0.75 0.26
C ASN A 41 20.25 -1.21 1.25
N GLN A 42 19.91 -1.60 2.49
CA GLN A 42 20.90 -2.20 3.39
C GLN A 42 21.45 -3.51 2.81
N GLN A 43 22.78 -3.58 2.65
CA GLN A 43 23.47 -4.73 2.04
C GLN A 43 23.78 -5.85 3.04
N ASN A 44 24.01 -5.54 4.31
CA ASN A 44 24.29 -6.52 5.36
C ASN A 44 23.03 -6.82 6.18
N LEU A 45 22.30 -7.87 5.78
CA LEU A 45 21.07 -8.32 6.45
C LEU A 45 21.32 -9.39 7.52
N ASP A 46 22.46 -10.09 7.48
CA ASP A 46 22.68 -11.33 8.24
C ASP A 46 22.66 -11.17 9.76
N ALA A 47 23.05 -10.00 10.29
CA ALA A 47 23.10 -9.78 11.73
C ALA A 47 21.75 -9.36 12.35
N ASP A 48 20.83 -8.76 11.58
CA ASP A 48 19.59 -8.18 12.14
C ASP A 48 18.39 -8.19 11.17
N ARG A 49 18.27 -9.27 10.40
CA ARG A 49 17.19 -9.50 9.43
C ARG A 49 15.79 -9.36 10.03
N LYS A 50 15.61 -9.77 11.28
CA LYS A 50 14.33 -9.65 11.99
C LYS A 50 13.97 -8.18 12.22
N ALA A 51 14.93 -7.35 12.63
CA ALA A 51 14.71 -5.92 12.75
C ALA A 51 14.49 -5.26 11.38
N TRP A 52 15.17 -5.73 10.34
CA TRP A 52 14.98 -5.25 8.97
C TRP A 52 13.52 -5.45 8.49
N PHE A 53 12.98 -6.67 8.61
CA PHE A 53 11.58 -6.93 8.27
C PHE A 53 10.59 -6.18 9.15
N ALA A 54 10.89 -6.05 10.45
CA ALA A 54 10.05 -5.28 11.35
C ALA A 54 10.00 -3.79 10.92
N ALA A 55 11.14 -3.22 10.55
CA ALA A 55 11.24 -1.84 10.08
C ALA A 55 10.47 -1.61 8.77
N ILE A 56 10.61 -2.52 7.80
CA ILE A 56 9.84 -2.49 6.55
C ILE A 56 8.35 -2.59 6.85
N GLY A 57 7.94 -3.56 7.68
CA GLY A 57 6.53 -3.79 8.01
C GLY A 57 5.86 -2.57 8.62
N VAL A 58 6.53 -1.87 9.55
CA VAL A 58 6.00 -0.63 10.14
C VAL A 58 5.79 0.46 9.08
N LYS A 59 6.72 0.61 8.15
CA LYS A 59 6.66 1.64 7.10
C LYS A 59 5.62 1.31 6.04
N ILE A 60 5.53 0.05 5.60
CA ILE A 60 4.50 -0.40 4.65
C ILE A 60 3.11 -0.28 5.28
N ASN A 61 2.96 -0.63 6.56
CA ASN A 61 1.68 -0.48 7.25
C ASN A 61 1.22 0.98 7.29
N ARG A 62 2.14 1.91 7.53
CA ARG A 62 1.84 3.35 7.44
C ARG A 62 1.44 3.76 6.01
N CYS A 63 2.10 3.23 4.99
CA CYS A 63 1.72 3.48 3.59
C CYS A 63 0.31 2.95 3.31
N GLU A 64 -0.01 1.74 3.75
CA GLU A 64 -1.30 1.10 3.52
C GLU A 64 -2.44 1.87 4.17
N VAL A 65 -2.30 2.28 5.44
CA VAL A 65 -3.31 3.09 6.14
C VAL A 65 -3.55 4.42 5.44
N SER A 66 -2.48 5.16 5.09
CA SER A 66 -2.62 6.42 4.36
C SER A 66 -3.22 6.22 2.97
N LEU A 67 -2.95 5.08 2.32
CA LEU A 67 -3.46 4.75 1.00
C LEU A 67 -4.94 4.36 1.04
N GLU A 68 -5.38 3.69 2.09
CA GLU A 68 -6.80 3.43 2.35
C GLU A 68 -7.57 4.74 2.47
N THR A 69 -7.06 5.69 3.27
CA THR A 69 -7.67 7.02 3.40
C THR A 69 -7.65 7.79 2.06
N CYS A 70 -6.54 7.71 1.30
CA CYS A 70 -6.45 8.31 -0.03
C CYS A 70 -7.52 7.74 -0.99
N LEU A 71 -7.71 6.42 -0.98
CA LEU A 71 -8.70 5.73 -1.81
C LEU A 71 -10.12 6.10 -1.42
N GLU A 72 -10.42 6.18 -0.12
CA GLU A 72 -11.73 6.61 0.38
C GLU A 72 -12.09 8.00 -0.15
N TYR A 73 -11.18 8.96 -0.05
CA TYR A 73 -11.40 10.31 -0.58
C TYR A 73 -11.45 10.34 -2.12
N ALA A 74 -10.67 9.50 -2.81
CA ALA A 74 -10.73 9.37 -4.27
C ALA A 74 -12.11 8.86 -4.74
N GLN A 75 -12.63 7.84 -4.07
CA GLN A 75 -13.96 7.29 -4.34
C GLN A 75 -15.04 8.30 -3.97
N ALA A 76 -14.94 8.98 -2.83
CA ALA A 76 -15.90 10.01 -2.42
C ALA A 76 -15.94 11.21 -3.38
N ALA A 77 -14.81 11.57 -3.99
CA ALA A 77 -14.74 12.63 -5.00
C ALA A 77 -15.51 12.29 -6.31
N ILE A 78 -15.69 10.99 -6.60
CA ILE A 78 -16.35 10.50 -7.81
C ILE A 78 -17.80 10.11 -7.54
N PHE A 79 -18.01 9.27 -6.52
CA PHE A 79 -19.26 8.56 -6.31
C PHE A 79 -20.19 9.24 -5.31
N PHE A 80 -19.71 10.25 -4.56
CA PHE A 80 -20.51 10.96 -3.54
C PHE A 80 -21.25 10.02 -2.57
N GLY A 81 -20.65 8.88 -2.22
CA GLY A 81 -21.28 7.86 -1.36
C GLY A 81 -22.40 7.04 -2.01
N LYS A 82 -22.60 7.13 -3.33
CA LYS A 82 -23.53 6.26 -4.08
C LYS A 82 -22.77 5.12 -4.74
N SER A 83 -23.05 3.90 -4.30
CA SER A 83 -22.45 2.65 -4.79
C SER A 83 -22.94 2.21 -6.18
N GLU A 84 -23.86 2.95 -6.82
CA GLU A 84 -24.63 2.40 -7.95
C GLU A 84 -24.54 3.23 -9.23
N LYS A 85 -23.89 2.59 -10.21
CA LYS A 85 -23.98 2.78 -11.67
C LYS A 85 -23.55 4.15 -12.20
N ILE A 86 -22.33 4.17 -12.71
CA ILE A 86 -21.83 5.20 -13.64
C ILE A 86 -22.76 5.15 -14.87
N ASN A 87 -23.67 6.11 -15.00
CA ASN A 87 -24.38 6.32 -16.25
C ASN A 87 -23.34 6.71 -17.32
N LEU A 88 -23.41 6.01 -18.45
CA LEU A 88 -22.49 6.09 -19.57
C LEU A 88 -22.02 7.52 -19.85
N PHE A 89 -20.70 7.66 -19.88
CA PHE A 89 -19.90 8.77 -20.39
C PHE A 89 -20.63 9.60 -21.44
N SER A 90 -21.10 10.80 -21.10
CA SER A 90 -21.12 11.91 -22.06
C SER A 90 -21.48 13.25 -21.42
N LYS A 91 -20.65 14.26 -21.71
CA LYS A 91 -21.00 15.67 -21.95
C LYS A 91 -21.23 16.66 -20.80
N ASP A 92 -20.95 16.34 -19.54
CA ASP A 92 -21.03 17.38 -18.49
C ASP A 92 -19.67 18.04 -18.22
N LYS A 93 -19.28 18.97 -19.09
CA LYS A 93 -17.99 19.71 -19.01
C LYS A 93 -17.87 20.66 -17.81
N ARG A 94 -18.95 20.90 -17.04
CA ARG A 94 -18.90 21.81 -15.89
C ARG A 94 -18.79 21.10 -14.54
N TRP A 95 -19.24 19.84 -14.42
CA TRP A 95 -19.30 19.10 -13.14
C TRP A 95 -19.06 17.58 -13.26
N GLY A 96 -18.70 17.08 -14.45
CA GLY A 96 -18.62 15.63 -14.73
C GLY A 96 -17.38 14.95 -14.14
N ILE A 97 -17.54 13.67 -13.80
CA ILE A 97 -16.45 12.76 -13.41
C ILE A 97 -15.47 12.65 -14.57
N LEU A 98 -14.18 12.88 -14.31
CA LEU A 98 -13.11 12.74 -15.31
C LEU A 98 -12.72 11.25 -15.46
N GLN A 99 -12.36 10.83 -16.67
CA GLN A 99 -11.86 9.46 -16.91
C GLN A 99 -10.61 9.17 -16.08
N GLU A 100 -9.77 10.20 -15.93
CA GLU A 100 -8.55 10.21 -15.15
C GLU A 100 -8.81 9.98 -13.65
N GLU A 101 -9.97 10.42 -13.13
CA GLU A 101 -10.35 10.16 -11.73
C GLU A 101 -10.75 8.71 -11.51
N ILE A 102 -11.48 8.11 -12.46
CA ILE A 102 -11.83 6.70 -12.42
C ILE A 102 -10.55 5.84 -12.52
N LEU A 103 -9.67 6.19 -13.47
CA LEU A 103 -8.36 5.54 -13.61
C LEU A 103 -7.54 5.64 -12.33
N LEU A 104 -7.57 6.80 -11.66
CA LEU A 104 -6.89 7.00 -10.39
C LEU A 104 -7.40 6.06 -9.31
N VAL A 105 -8.72 5.87 -9.20
CA VAL A 105 -9.28 4.92 -8.21
C VAL A 105 -8.77 3.50 -8.46
N TYR A 106 -8.76 3.03 -9.70
CA TYR A 106 -8.20 1.71 -10.03
C TYR A 106 -6.71 1.62 -9.75
N PHE A 107 -5.95 2.67 -10.07
CA PHE A 107 -4.53 2.75 -9.73
C PHE A 107 -4.29 2.63 -8.22
N LEU A 108 -5.07 3.35 -7.40
CA LEU A 108 -4.96 3.31 -5.94
C LEU A 108 -5.35 1.93 -5.37
N ILE A 109 -6.38 1.28 -5.91
CA ILE A 109 -6.76 -0.10 -5.54
C ILE A 109 -5.60 -1.06 -5.82
N GLU A 110 -4.99 -0.99 -7.00
CA GLU A 110 -3.87 -1.84 -7.39
C GLU A 110 -2.62 -1.60 -6.53
N LEU A 111 -2.33 -0.34 -6.21
CA LEU A 111 -1.26 0.02 -5.30
C LEU A 111 -1.53 -0.54 -3.89
N GLN A 112 -2.77 -0.46 -3.41
CA GLN A 112 -3.15 -0.95 -2.08
C GLN A 112 -3.07 -2.47 -2.01
N SER A 113 -3.55 -3.17 -3.03
CA SER A 113 -3.41 -4.63 -3.17
C SER A 113 -1.95 -5.06 -3.04
N THR A 114 -1.04 -4.34 -3.72
CA THR A 114 0.40 -4.62 -3.66
C THR A 114 0.97 -4.38 -2.26
N MET A 115 0.57 -3.30 -1.57
CA MET A 115 1.01 -3.02 -0.19
C MET A 115 0.49 -4.07 0.80
N ARG A 116 -0.77 -4.49 0.67
CA ARG A 116 -1.37 -5.54 1.51
C ARG A 116 -0.66 -6.88 1.30
N TYR A 117 -0.34 -7.23 0.05
CA TYR A 117 0.45 -8.41 -0.26
C TYR A 117 1.81 -8.41 0.46
N ILE A 118 2.53 -7.28 0.44
CA ILE A 118 3.80 -7.12 1.16
C ILE A 118 3.61 -7.35 2.68
N LEU A 119 2.56 -6.78 3.28
CA LEU A 119 2.27 -6.98 4.71
C LEU A 119 2.01 -8.46 5.03
N THR A 120 1.15 -9.12 4.27
CA THR A 120 0.86 -10.55 4.45
C THR A 120 2.12 -11.41 4.27
N ARG A 121 3.00 -11.03 3.34
CA ARG A 121 4.28 -11.72 3.14
C ARG A 121 5.20 -11.58 4.34
N ILE A 122 5.30 -10.38 4.93
CA ILE A 122 6.06 -10.12 6.16
C ILE A 122 5.48 -10.92 7.35
N GLU A 123 4.16 -10.98 7.47
CA GLU A 123 3.50 -11.77 8.52
C GLU A 123 3.76 -13.26 8.36
N THR A 124 3.70 -13.76 7.13
CA THR A 124 4.02 -15.15 6.81
C THR A 124 5.48 -15.47 7.18
N ASP A 125 6.43 -14.61 6.82
CA ASP A 125 7.85 -14.77 7.19
C ASP A 125 8.02 -14.81 8.72
N LYS A 126 7.35 -13.93 9.47
CA LYS A 126 7.35 -13.97 10.95
C LYS A 126 6.84 -15.29 11.50
N MET A 127 5.74 -15.83 10.95
CA MET A 127 5.19 -17.13 11.36
C MET A 127 6.18 -18.26 11.08
N LEU A 128 6.79 -18.29 9.89
CA LEU A 128 7.80 -19.29 9.51
C LEU A 128 9.03 -19.24 10.43
N GLN A 129 9.51 -18.05 10.77
CA GLN A 129 10.62 -17.88 11.73
C GLN A 129 10.25 -18.37 13.14
N SER A 130 9.00 -18.15 13.57
CA SER A 130 8.54 -18.65 14.87
C SER A 130 8.47 -20.18 14.91
N LEU A 131 8.06 -20.80 13.78
CA LEU A 131 8.01 -22.24 13.61
C LEU A 131 9.42 -22.84 13.64
N ASP A 132 10.37 -22.25 12.90
CA ASP A 132 11.77 -22.69 12.89
C ASP A 132 12.38 -22.68 14.31
N LYS A 133 12.16 -21.60 15.06
CA LYS A 133 12.60 -21.51 16.47
C LYS A 133 11.97 -22.56 17.37
N SER A 134 10.67 -22.84 17.17
CA SER A 134 9.97 -23.89 17.91
C SER A 134 10.60 -25.26 17.64
N ILE A 135 10.86 -25.57 16.36
CA ILE A 135 11.51 -26.82 15.94
C ILE A 135 12.91 -26.94 16.55
N GLN A 136 13.73 -25.88 16.48
CA GLN A 136 15.06 -25.84 17.09
C GLN A 136 15.01 -26.03 18.61
N SER A 137 14.03 -25.44 19.30
CA SER A 137 13.90 -25.59 20.75
C SER A 137 13.46 -27.00 21.20
N GLN A 138 12.82 -27.75 20.31
CA GLN A 138 12.38 -29.13 20.57
C GLN A 138 13.41 -30.18 20.13
N THR A 139 14.43 -29.78 19.38
CA THR A 139 15.50 -30.66 18.89
C THR A 139 16.81 -30.31 19.60
N ASN A 140 17.15 -31.06 20.65
CA ASN A 140 18.38 -30.85 21.44
C ASN A 140 19.68 -31.23 20.70
N GLU A 141 19.58 -31.88 19.53
CA GLU A 141 20.72 -32.31 18.72
C GLU A 141 20.62 -31.72 17.31
N VAL A 142 21.74 -31.23 16.78
CA VAL A 142 21.85 -30.78 15.40
C VAL A 142 21.70 -31.99 14.49
N HIS A 143 20.49 -32.22 13.96
CA HIS A 143 20.25 -33.27 12.99
C HIS A 143 20.84 -32.86 11.63
N GLU A 144 22.00 -33.41 11.28
CA GLU A 144 22.69 -33.15 10.00
C GLU A 144 21.92 -33.70 8.77
N SER A 145 20.99 -34.64 8.98
CA SER A 145 20.16 -35.24 7.93
C SER A 145 18.80 -35.71 8.45
N GLY A 146 17.79 -35.77 7.56
CA GLY A 146 16.42 -36.20 7.87
C GLY A 146 15.35 -35.12 7.56
N PHE A 147 14.08 -35.46 7.80
CA PHE A 147 12.93 -34.60 7.46
C PHE A 147 13.03 -33.19 8.06
N ILE A 148 13.38 -33.09 9.35
CA ILE A 148 13.51 -31.81 10.07
C ILE A 148 14.63 -30.95 9.47
N SER A 149 15.79 -31.54 9.20
CA SER A 149 16.93 -30.83 8.58
C SER A 149 16.60 -30.30 7.16
N ASN A 150 15.83 -31.07 6.38
CA ASN A 150 15.36 -30.64 5.05
C ASN A 150 14.33 -29.51 5.15
N LEU A 151 13.45 -29.56 6.17
CA LEU A 151 12.48 -28.52 6.43
C LEU A 151 13.18 -27.20 6.81
N GLN A 152 14.20 -27.27 7.67
CA GLN A 152 15.05 -26.12 8.03
C GLN A 152 15.82 -25.55 6.83
N LYS A 153 16.41 -26.41 5.98
CA LYS A 153 17.08 -25.96 4.73
C LYS A 153 16.11 -25.26 3.78
N ASN A 154 14.91 -25.78 3.60
CA ASN A 154 13.89 -25.17 2.75
C ASN A 154 13.39 -23.84 3.33
N LEU A 155 13.24 -23.73 4.66
CA LEU A 155 12.90 -22.47 5.33
C LEU A 155 14.00 -21.42 5.12
N ASN A 156 15.27 -21.79 5.22
CA ASN A 156 16.40 -20.88 4.95
C ASN A 156 16.45 -20.43 3.48
N ALA A 157 16.22 -21.33 2.53
CA ALA A 157 16.17 -20.97 1.11
C ALA A 157 14.99 -20.04 0.76
N LEU A 158 13.81 -20.31 1.35
CA LEU A 158 12.64 -19.42 1.26
C LEU A 158 12.97 -18.05 1.82
N ASN A 159 13.67 -18.01 2.96
CA ASN A 159 14.09 -16.79 3.60
C ASN A 159 15.03 -15.98 2.68
N GLU A 160 16.09 -16.57 2.12
CA GLU A 160 17.01 -15.87 1.21
C GLU A 160 16.29 -15.23 0.01
N THR A 161 15.36 -15.97 -0.60
CA THR A 161 14.58 -15.51 -1.75
C THR A 161 13.68 -14.31 -1.40
N THR A 162 13.14 -14.29 -0.18
CA THR A 162 12.18 -13.28 0.28
C THR A 162 12.78 -11.86 0.33
N ALA A 163 14.08 -11.72 0.65
CA ALA A 163 14.72 -10.40 0.69
C ALA A 163 14.85 -9.78 -0.71
N GLN A 164 15.17 -10.60 -1.71
CA GLN A 164 15.23 -10.15 -3.10
C GLN A 164 13.82 -9.81 -3.62
N GLU A 165 12.83 -10.65 -3.33
CA GLU A 165 11.43 -10.41 -3.64
C GLU A 165 10.96 -9.03 -3.15
N PHE A 166 11.30 -8.62 -1.92
CA PHE A 166 10.95 -7.28 -1.44
C PHE A 166 11.66 -6.13 -2.15
N ARG A 167 12.91 -6.32 -2.61
CA ARG A 167 13.61 -5.31 -3.42
C ARG A 167 12.96 -5.16 -4.79
N ASP A 168 12.57 -6.26 -5.39
CA ASP A 168 11.88 -6.28 -6.69
C ASP A 168 10.51 -5.60 -6.57
N LEU A 169 9.75 -5.94 -5.52
CA LEU A 169 8.45 -5.30 -5.22
C LEU A 169 8.61 -3.80 -4.93
N HIS A 170 9.64 -3.39 -4.18
CA HIS A 170 9.91 -1.98 -3.95
C HIS A 170 10.19 -1.25 -5.28
N THR A 171 10.99 -1.83 -6.16
CA THR A 171 11.27 -1.24 -7.49
C THR A 171 9.99 -1.10 -8.31
N HIS A 172 9.18 -2.16 -8.35
CA HIS A 172 7.89 -2.16 -9.04
C HIS A 172 6.92 -1.11 -8.51
N ILE A 173 6.89 -0.90 -7.20
CA ILE A 173 6.09 0.16 -6.59
C ILE A 173 6.66 1.55 -6.91
N GLU A 174 7.98 1.72 -6.92
CA GLU A 174 8.64 2.99 -7.31
C GLU A 174 8.24 3.40 -8.74
N ASP A 175 8.21 2.44 -9.67
CA ASP A 175 7.75 2.66 -11.05
C ASP A 175 6.26 3.06 -11.09
N ARG A 176 5.41 2.39 -10.29
CA ARG A 176 3.99 2.76 -10.16
C ARG A 176 3.82 4.17 -9.61
N PHE A 177 4.64 4.61 -8.66
CA PHE A 177 4.60 5.99 -8.18
C PHE A 177 4.95 7.00 -9.26
N ALA A 178 5.84 6.69 -10.20
CA ALA A 178 6.12 7.58 -11.32
C ALA A 178 4.87 7.80 -12.20
N ILE A 179 4.11 6.73 -12.47
CA ILE A 179 2.82 6.79 -13.18
C ILE A 179 1.79 7.59 -12.36
N GLY A 180 1.68 7.30 -11.06
CA GLY A 180 0.77 8.00 -10.16
C GLY A 180 1.05 9.50 -10.12
N ASN A 181 2.32 9.91 -10.02
CA ASN A 181 2.71 11.31 -10.00
C ASN A 181 2.27 12.04 -11.28
N ALA A 182 2.42 11.40 -12.45
CA ALA A 182 1.93 11.96 -13.71
C ALA A 182 0.40 12.11 -13.70
N LEU A 183 -0.32 11.09 -13.23
CA LEU A 183 -1.80 11.11 -13.16
C LEU A 183 -2.32 12.18 -12.20
N PHE A 184 -1.71 12.31 -11.02
CA PHE A 184 -2.05 13.36 -10.05
C PHE A 184 -1.71 14.76 -10.57
N GLY A 185 -0.60 14.92 -11.29
CA GLY A 185 -0.24 16.18 -11.96
C GLY A 185 -1.30 16.62 -12.96
N THR A 186 -1.68 15.73 -13.89
CA THR A 186 -2.76 15.98 -14.86
C THR A 186 -4.07 16.36 -14.17
N LEU A 187 -4.45 15.65 -13.11
CA LEU A 187 -5.67 15.93 -12.35
C LEU A 187 -5.62 17.27 -11.63
N GLN A 188 -4.46 17.68 -11.09
CA GLN A 188 -4.28 18.99 -10.48
C GLN A 188 -4.38 20.11 -11.50
N GLU A 189 -3.72 19.98 -12.66
CA GLU A 189 -3.83 20.94 -13.76
C GLU A 189 -5.29 21.13 -14.17
N LEU A 190 -5.98 20.02 -14.46
CA LEU A 190 -7.40 20.04 -14.81
C LEU A 190 -8.22 20.73 -13.72
N GLN A 191 -8.00 20.41 -12.44
CA GLN A 191 -8.70 21.03 -11.30
C GLN A 191 -8.38 22.52 -11.09
N HIS A 192 -7.24 23.02 -11.55
CA HIS A 192 -6.88 24.44 -11.49
C HIS A 192 -7.47 25.27 -12.63
N PHE A 193 -7.85 24.63 -13.74
CA PHE A 193 -8.58 25.27 -14.85
C PHE A 193 -10.10 25.33 -14.65
N TYR A 194 -10.62 24.69 -13.60
CA TYR A 194 -12.05 24.68 -13.21
C TYR A 194 -12.29 25.48 -11.92
#